data_AF-A0A6J4QFL6-F1
#
_entry.id   AF-A0A6J4QFL6-F1
#
_cell.length_a   1.000
_cell.length_b   1.000
_cell.length_c   1.000
_cell.angle_alpha   90.00
_cell.angle_beta   90.00
_cell.angle_gamma   90.00
#
_symmetry.space_group_name_H-M   'P 1'
#
loop_
_entity.id
_entity.type
_entity.pdbx_description
1 polymer ?
#
loop_
_entity_poly.entity_id
_entity_poly.type
_entity_poly.pdbx_seq_one_letter_code
_entity_poly.pdbx_strand_id
1 'polypeptide(L)' 'MDLLMVRDRATGRILYTERLERRAGETSWEYVRRSVRREAHIRTQFSKDGQQVIMGWGADSVEDFLRSYPEYGPVT' A
#
# COMPACT_ATOMS: atom_id res chain seq x y z
N MET A 1 6.79 -4.87 9.11
CA MET A 1 6.02 -5.41 7.96
C MET A 1 5.86 -4.28 6.96
N ASP A 2 5.38 -4.52 5.73
CA ASP A 2 4.96 -3.43 4.83
C ASP A 2 3.48 -3.55 4.44
N LEU A 3 2.90 -2.43 4.01
CA LEU A 3 1.53 -2.33 3.53
C LEU A 3 1.47 -1.86 2.09
N LEU A 4 0.59 -2.48 1.31
CA LEU A 4 0.16 -2.01 0.01
C LEU A 4 -1.29 -1.58 0.12
N MET A 5 -1.57 -0.32 -0.21
CA MET A 5 -2.88 0.28 -0.05
C MET A 5 -3.36 0.92 -1.34
N VAL A 6 -4.67 1.00 -1.52
CA VAL A 6 -5.29 1.82 -2.56
C VAL A 6 -6.24 2.80 -1.93
N ARG A 7 -6.08 4.07 -2.29
CA ARG A 7 -6.89 5.20 -1.82
C ARG A 7 -7.67 5.79 -2.98
N ASP A 8 -8.92 6.13 -2.74
CA ASP A 8 -9.70 7.03 -3.59
C ASP A 8 -9.25 8.48 -3.34
N ARG A 9 -8.75 9.18 -4.36
CA ARG A 9 -8.20 10.53 -4.20
C ARG A 9 -9.26 11.58 -3.89
N ALA A 10 -10.50 11.38 -4.34
CA ALA A 10 -11.56 12.36 -4.18
C ALA A 10 -12.09 12.38 -2.73
N THR A 11 -12.28 11.20 -2.14
CA THR A 11 -12.85 11.03 -0.79
C THR A 11 -11.79 10.75 0.27
N GLY A 12 -10.58 10.39 -0.15
CA GLY A 12 -9.52 9.92 0.73
C GLY A 12 -9.78 8.53 1.34
N ARG A 13 -10.83 7.84 0.91
CA ARG A 13 -11.20 6.52 1.44
C ARG A 13 -10.20 5.45 0.99
N ILE A 14 -9.79 4.58 1.92
CA ILE A 14 -9.03 3.37 1.60
C ILE A 14 -9.97 2.33 0.99
N LEU A 15 -9.67 1.93 -0.24
CA LEU A 15 -10.42 0.96 -1.03
C LEU A 15 -9.86 -0.46 -0.92
N TYR A 16 -8.56 -0.58 -0.66
CA TYR A 16 -7.85 -1.85 -0.60
C TYR A 16 -6.65 -1.76 0.32
N THR A 17 -6.36 -2.86 1.02
CA THR A 17 -5.19 -3.02 1.88
C THR A 17 -4.67 -4.45 1.77
N GLU A 18 -3.36 -4.60 1.63
CA GLU A 18 -2.67 -5.89 1.65
C GLU A 18 -1.42 -5.78 2.51
N ARG A 19 -1.23 -6.76 3.40
CA ARG A 19 -0.01 -6.91 4.19
C ARG A 19 1.04 -7.64 3.36
N LEU A 20 2.22 -7.04 3.24
CA LEU A 20 3.38 -7.64 2.62
C LEU A 20 4.32 -8.10 3.73
N GLU A 21 4.28 -9.40 4.01
CA GLU A 21 5.15 -10.05 4.98
C GLU A 21 6.31 -10.75 4.29
N ARG A 22 7.46 -10.79 4.97
CA ARG A 22 8.61 -11.58 4.53
C ARG A 22 8.29 -13.06 4.70
N ARG A 23 8.64 -13.85 3.70
CA ARG A 23 8.53 -15.32 3.77
C ARG A 23 9.75 -15.90 4.50
N ALA A 24 9.58 -17.05 5.14
CA ALA A 24 10.69 -17.74 5.78
C ALA A 24 11.81 -18.05 4.76
N GLY A 25 13.04 -17.65 5.07
CA GLY A 25 14.20 -17.83 4.19
C GLY A 25 14.29 -16.86 3.00
N GLU A 26 13.34 -15.93 2.85
CA GLU A 26 13.36 -14.93 1.77
C GLU A 26 14.45 -13.87 2.02
N THR A 27 15.31 -13.66 1.03
CA THR A 27 16.30 -12.58 1.08
C THR A 27 15.62 -11.22 0.93
N SER A 28 16.28 -10.16 1.42
CA SER A 28 15.78 -8.79 1.26
C SER A 28 15.52 -8.42 -0.21
N TRP A 29 16.32 -8.92 -1.15
CA TRP A 29 16.15 -8.63 -2.58
C TRP A 29 14.98 -9.39 -3.22
N GLU A 30 14.76 -10.66 -2.84
CA GLU A 30 13.59 -11.42 -3.29
C GLU A 30 12.30 -10.79 -2.79
N TYR A 31 12.30 -10.37 -1.53
CA TYR A 31 11.20 -9.64 -0.93
C TYR A 31 10.88 -8.36 -1.73
N VAL A 32 11.87 -7.50 -1.97
CA VAL A 32 11.68 -6.24 -2.72
C VAL A 32 11.13 -6.51 -4.12
N ARG A 33 11.71 -7.47 -4.87
CA ARG A 33 11.23 -7.80 -6.22
C ARG A 33 9.78 -8.31 -6.21
N ARG A 34 9.41 -9.11 -5.22
CA ARG A 34 8.02 -9.60 -5.07
C ARG A 34 7.07 -8.46 -4.75
N SER A 35 7.43 -7.58 -3.82
CA SER A 35 6.62 -6.42 -3.44
C SER A 35 6.42 -5.47 -4.63
N VAL A 36 7.46 -5.16 -5.39
CA VAL A 36 7.37 -4.31 -6.60
C VAL A 36 6.49 -4.95 -7.68
N ARG A 37 6.62 -6.26 -7.92
CA ARG A 37 5.74 -6.97 -8.87
C ARG A 37 4.28 -6.95 -8.40
N ARG A 38 4.04 -7.09 -7.10
CA ARG A 38 2.70 -7.04 -6.52
C ARG A 38 2.11 -5.64 -6.64
N GLU A 39 2.88 -4.61 -6.34
CA GLU A 39 2.50 -3.21 -6.54
C GLU A 39 2.12 -2.94 -8.00
N ALA A 40 2.94 -3.37 -8.96
CA ALA A 40 2.64 -3.21 -10.38
C ALA A 40 1.32 -3.89 -10.78
N HIS A 41 1.07 -5.10 -10.28
CA HIS A 41 -0.18 -5.79 -10.50
C HIS A 41 -1.38 -5.03 -9.92
N ILE A 42 -1.28 -4.54 -8.68
CA ILE A 42 -2.32 -3.73 -8.05
C ILE A 42 -2.55 -2.43 -8.82
N ARG A 43 -1.50 -1.74 -9.30
CA ARG A 43 -1.64 -0.55 -10.16
C ARG A 43 -2.43 -0.84 -11.44
N THR A 44 -2.22 -2.01 -12.07
CA THR A 44 -3.01 -2.40 -13.25
C THR A 44 -4.49 -2.62 -12.90
N GLN A 45 -4.78 -3.24 -11.76
CA GLN A 45 -6.17 -3.50 -11.31
C GLN A 45 -6.90 -2.21 -10.89
N PHE A 46 -6.17 -1.29 -10.25
CA PHE A 46 -6.69 0.00 -9.77
C PHE A 46 -6.25 1.15 -10.68
N SER A 47 -6.46 0.97 -11.98
CA SER A 47 -6.06 1.90 -13.04
C SER A 47 -7.11 2.97 -13.36
N LYS A 48 -8.23 3.00 -12.62
CA LYS A 48 -9.27 4.01 -12.82
C LYS A 48 -8.77 5.40 -12.41
N ASP A 49 -9.20 6.42 -13.16
CA ASP A 49 -8.97 7.81 -12.80
C ASP A 49 -9.43 8.08 -11.37
N GLY A 50 -8.57 8.72 -10.58
CA GLY A 50 -8.85 9.05 -9.19
C GLY A 50 -8.40 8.01 -8.15
N GLN A 51 -7.84 6.86 -8.54
CA GLN A 51 -7.25 5.90 -7.58
C GLN A 51 -5.75 6.16 -7.38
N GLN A 52 -5.26 5.93 -6.15
CA GLN A 52 -3.85 6.08 -5.78
C GLN A 52 -3.37 4.82 -5.08
N VAL A 53 -2.35 4.17 -5.65
CA VAL A 53 -1.64 3.06 -5.01
C VAL A 53 -0.51 3.63 -4.15
N ILE A 54 -0.43 3.16 -2.90
CA ILE A 54 0.49 3.65 -1.87
C ILE A 54 1.22 2.46 -1.25
N MET A 55 2.55 2.58 -1.11
CA MET A 55 3.38 1.64 -0.37
C MET A 55 3.73 2.25 1.00
N GLY A 56 3.26 1.61 2.07
CA GLY A 56 3.63 1.92 3.45
C GLY A 56 4.76 1.00 3.92
N TRP A 57 6.01 1.40 3.66
CA TRP A 57 7.18 0.66 4.14
C TRP A 57 7.31 0.79 5.67
N GLY A 58 7.48 -0.33 6.36
CA GLY A 58 7.61 -0.40 7.82
C GLY A 58 6.30 -0.14 8.57
N ALA A 59 5.16 0.00 7.87
CA ALA A 59 3.87 0.24 8.50
C ALA A 59 3.22 -1.08 8.93
N ASP A 60 2.86 -1.18 10.21
CA ASP A 60 2.24 -2.39 10.78
C ASP A 60 0.70 -2.40 10.64
N SER A 61 0.09 -1.22 10.48
CA SER A 61 -1.35 -1.03 10.24
C SER A 61 -1.66 0.23 9.42
N VAL A 62 -2.88 0.32 8.88
CA VAL A 62 -3.34 1.53 8.18
C VAL A 62 -3.42 2.70 9.15
N GLU A 63 -3.85 2.45 10.38
CA GLU A 63 -3.96 3.45 11.44
C GLU A 63 -2.59 4.03 11.80
N ASP A 64 -1.55 3.20 11.91
CA ASP A 64 -0.19 3.65 12.18
C ASP A 64 0.39 4.42 10.98
N PHE A 65 0.10 3.96 9.75
CA PHE A 65 0.46 4.69 8.54
C PHE A 65 -0.19 6.08 8.51
N LEU A 66 -1.52 6.17 8.71
CA LEU A 66 -2.26 7.43 8.67
C LEU A 66 -1.90 8.37 9.82
N ARG A 67 -1.48 7.85 10.98
CA ARG A 67 -0.94 8.67 12.06
C ARG A 67 0.37 9.37 11.65
N SER A 68 1.18 8.69 10.84
CA SER A 68 2.47 9.19 10.37
C SER A 68 2.34 10.06 9.12
N TYR A 69 1.34 9.78 8.28
CA TYR A 69 1.08 10.46 7.01
C TYR A 69 -0.42 10.84 6.88
N PRO A 70 -0.90 11.81 7.68
CA PRO A 70 -2.31 12.18 7.74
C PRO A 70 -2.86 12.74 6.42
N GLU A 71 -2.01 13.22 5.51
CA GLU A 71 -2.39 13.70 4.18
C GLU A 71 -3.02 12.62 3.29
N TYR A 72 -2.82 11.34 3.63
CA TYR A 72 -3.46 10.21 2.96
C TYR A 72 -4.78 9.79 3.62
N GLY A 73 -5.22 10.48 4.67
CA GLY A 73 -6.49 10.24 5.33
C GLY A 73 -7.72 10.64 4.49
N PRO A 74 -8.93 10.43 5.04
CA PRO A 74 -10.17 10.89 4.43
C PRO A 74 -10.17 12.40 4.19
N VAL A 75 -10.73 12.82 3.06
CA VAL A 75 -10.96 14.24 2.75
C VAL A 75 -12.33 14.60 3.34
N THR A 76 -12.33 15.47 4.35
CA THR A 76 -13.55 16.08 4.92
C THR A 76 -14.15 17.12 3.99
#